data_AF-A0A143PK14-F1
#
_entry.id   AF-A0A143PK14-F1
#
_cell.length_a   1.000
_cell.length_b   1.000
_cell.length_c   1.000
_cell.angle_alpha   90.00
_cell.angle_beta   90.00
_cell.angle_gamma   90.00
#
_symmetry.space_group_name_H-M   'P 1'
#
loop_
_entity.id
_entity.type
_entity.pdbx_description
1 polymer ?
#
loop_
_entity_poly.entity_id
_entity_poly.type
_entity_poly.pdbx_seq_one_letter_code
_entity_poly.pdbx_strand_id
1 'polypeptide(L)'
;MAAIRLRLVKQLDVGFYGKLPTHGDFLRRRTSDAFVAGWDAWLQAGMTASQAALGDRWLDVYLTSPAWRFVCAAGACGPAPVAGVLVPSIDRVGRYFPLTVVAQLSPDIPIVTVATQAPAFFTAAERLLVDTLAVENVNFERFDARVADLRAELAHLGGAGTEVVLQPAAASLLLGGANWQLPIESTGDLWTVFGQLLSRQMEGAYQPLVMWWTEGSAMVDPSCLIGAGLPSPPTFGAFLDGTWAKHRWRAVPAHVTRPEPSVEESLLDLAAVRMRSAAATDVGRVRTINQDAFVERPELGLWVVADGLGGHRDGEIASREVCDALADLPPGSDLDHLVDAALERIKQVNDHLYRASSRSILTDRCGSTVVALLVRGTRCAVLWAGDSRVYRLRAGQLDRLTTDHSVEEADPVTGRQEAHAITRAVGVSAAVPVDVYRDELRAGDRFLLCSDGLTRIVTDAQVQEWLTKPDLRGIVTGLIGLALDGGGPDNVTAVIAEAYE
;
A
#
# COMPACT_ATOMS: atom_id res chain seq x y z
N MET A 1 -41.94 -2.77 -19.40
CA MET A 1 -41.54 -3.25 -18.06
C MET A 1 -40.91 -4.63 -18.19
N ALA A 2 -39.62 -4.68 -18.55
CA ALA A 2 -38.84 -5.92 -18.54
C ALA A 2 -37.98 -5.91 -17.28
N ALA A 3 -38.10 -6.99 -16.51
CA ALA A 3 -37.59 -7.12 -15.15
C ALA A 3 -36.08 -6.90 -15.06
N ILE A 4 -35.69 -5.92 -14.23
CA ILE A 4 -34.35 -5.83 -13.63
C ILE A 4 -34.19 -7.08 -12.75
N ARG A 5 -33.59 -8.14 -13.31
CA ARG A 5 -33.05 -9.22 -12.51
C ARG A 5 -31.81 -8.65 -11.80
N LEU A 6 -31.97 -8.28 -10.53
CA LEU A 6 -30.85 -8.26 -9.58
C LEU A 6 -30.16 -9.64 -9.67
N ARG A 7 -29.05 -9.71 -10.42
CA ARG A 7 -28.10 -10.82 -10.28
C ARG A 7 -27.56 -10.68 -8.87
N LEU A 8 -28.01 -11.55 -7.97
CA LEU A 8 -27.32 -11.78 -6.70
C LEU A 8 -25.87 -12.12 -7.07
N VAL A 9 -24.95 -11.20 -6.80
CA VAL A 9 -23.51 -11.47 -6.83
C VAL A 9 -23.29 -12.61 -5.84
N LYS A 10 -22.99 -13.82 -6.34
CA LYS A 10 -22.54 -14.92 -5.47
C LYS A 10 -21.38 -14.39 -4.64
N GLN A 11 -21.46 -14.55 -3.32
CA GLN A 11 -20.43 -14.12 -2.37
C GLN A 11 -19.05 -14.59 -2.85
N LEU A 12 -18.13 -13.65 -3.03
CA LEU A 12 -16.70 -13.91 -3.22
C LEU A 12 -16.14 -14.35 -1.87
N ASP A 13 -15.72 -15.62 -1.79
CA ASP A 13 -15.07 -16.16 -0.61
C ASP A 13 -13.56 -16.19 -0.81
N VAL A 14 -12.83 -15.71 0.21
CA VAL A 14 -11.37 -15.79 0.30
C VAL A 14 -11.00 -16.77 1.41
N GLY A 15 -10.23 -17.79 1.02
CA GLY A 15 -9.80 -18.88 1.87
C GLY A 15 -8.31 -19.15 1.76
N PHE A 16 -7.89 -20.25 2.37
CA PHE A 16 -6.50 -20.69 2.30
C PHE A 16 -6.38 -22.21 2.36
N TYR A 17 -5.26 -22.69 1.83
CA TYR A 17 -4.89 -24.09 1.79
C TYR A 17 -3.37 -24.24 1.88
N GLY A 18 -2.88 -25.16 2.72
CA GLY A 18 -1.45 -25.48 2.80
C GLY A 18 -0.97 -25.69 4.22
N LYS A 19 0.33 -25.47 4.46
CA LYS A 19 0.96 -25.65 5.77
C LYS A 19 1.35 -24.34 6.43
N LEU A 20 1.36 -24.35 7.76
CA LEU A 20 1.73 -23.21 8.59
C LEU A 20 2.70 -23.68 9.69
N PRO A 21 3.75 -22.91 10.03
CA PRO A 21 4.78 -23.34 10.98
C PRO A 21 4.26 -23.75 12.36
N THR A 22 3.11 -23.22 12.78
CA THR A 22 2.53 -23.52 14.10
C THR A 22 1.65 -24.77 14.15
N HIS A 23 1.27 -25.34 13.00
CA HIS A 23 0.31 -26.45 12.91
C HIS A 23 0.98 -27.70 12.36
N GLY A 24 0.56 -28.87 12.85
CA GLY A 24 1.07 -30.16 12.38
C GLY A 24 0.42 -30.63 11.08
N ASP A 25 -0.84 -30.32 10.84
CA ASP A 25 -1.61 -30.82 9.69
C ASP A 25 -1.87 -29.75 8.62
N PHE A 26 -2.37 -30.18 7.46
CA PHE A 26 -2.83 -29.27 6.41
C PHE A 26 -3.98 -28.41 6.91
N LEU A 27 -3.85 -27.10 6.70
CA LEU A 27 -4.90 -26.15 6.97
C LEU A 27 -5.75 -25.93 5.73
N ARG A 28 -7.05 -25.84 5.96
CA ARG A 28 -8.04 -25.59 4.92
C ARG A 28 -9.21 -24.80 5.49
N ARG A 29 -9.49 -23.63 4.92
CA ARG A 29 -10.67 -22.82 5.25
C ARG A 29 -11.19 -22.11 4.01
N ARG A 30 -12.52 -22.04 3.85
CA ARG A 30 -13.22 -21.31 2.77
C ARG A 30 -12.69 -21.62 1.35
N THR A 31 -12.38 -22.90 1.10
CA THR A 31 -11.96 -23.39 -0.22
C THR A 31 -12.86 -24.55 -0.67
N SER A 32 -13.16 -24.61 -1.97
CA SER A 32 -13.97 -25.69 -2.54
C SER A 32 -13.19 -26.99 -2.68
N ASP A 33 -13.87 -28.14 -2.59
CA ASP A 33 -13.25 -29.46 -2.74
C ASP A 33 -12.61 -29.62 -4.13
N ALA A 34 -13.28 -29.12 -5.15
CA ALA A 34 -12.79 -29.18 -6.52
C ALA A 34 -11.48 -28.39 -6.71
N PHE A 35 -11.36 -27.22 -6.08
CA PHE A 35 -10.11 -26.47 -6.07
C PHE A 35 -8.99 -27.25 -5.38
N VAL A 36 -9.25 -27.70 -4.15
CA VAL A 36 -8.22 -28.38 -3.34
C VAL A 36 -7.73 -29.66 -4.02
N ALA A 37 -8.62 -30.46 -4.62
CA ALA A 37 -8.23 -31.68 -5.31
C ALA A 37 -7.27 -31.43 -6.48
N GLY A 38 -7.53 -30.40 -7.31
CA GLY A 38 -6.64 -30.05 -8.41
C GLY A 38 -5.34 -29.39 -7.94
N TRP A 39 -5.44 -28.48 -6.97
CA TRP A 39 -4.32 -27.68 -6.48
C TRP A 39 -3.32 -28.51 -5.67
N ASP A 40 -3.79 -29.37 -4.76
CA ASP A 40 -2.94 -30.24 -3.96
C ASP A 40 -2.19 -31.24 -4.82
N ALA A 41 -2.87 -31.93 -5.73
CA ALA A 41 -2.24 -32.88 -6.65
C ALA A 41 -1.14 -32.22 -7.50
N TRP A 42 -1.40 -31.00 -7.99
CA TRP A 42 -0.41 -30.23 -8.73
C TRP A 42 0.79 -29.83 -7.86
N LEU A 43 0.56 -29.28 -6.67
CA LEU A 43 1.63 -28.89 -5.75
C LEU A 43 2.47 -30.11 -5.35
N GLN A 44 1.87 -31.23 -4.98
CA GLN A 44 2.60 -32.44 -4.62
C GLN A 44 3.49 -32.94 -5.76
N ALA A 45 2.96 -32.98 -6.99
CA ALA A 45 3.72 -33.38 -8.16
C ALA A 45 4.86 -32.40 -8.47
N GLY A 46 4.61 -31.09 -8.39
CA GLY A 46 5.63 -30.04 -8.61
C GLY A 46 6.73 -30.04 -7.55
N MET A 47 6.37 -30.23 -6.28
CA MET A 47 7.31 -30.36 -5.18
C MET A 47 8.19 -31.61 -5.34
N THR A 48 7.59 -32.75 -5.66
CA THR A 48 8.34 -34.00 -5.92
C THR A 48 9.29 -33.85 -7.11
N ALA A 49 8.82 -33.27 -8.22
CA ALA A 49 9.63 -33.07 -9.42
C ALA A 49 10.77 -32.06 -9.20
N SER A 50 10.52 -30.99 -8.45
CA SER A 50 11.56 -30.00 -8.12
C SER A 50 12.60 -30.57 -7.17
N GLN A 51 12.21 -31.37 -6.18
CA GLN A 51 13.14 -32.09 -5.30
C GLN A 51 14.07 -32.99 -6.11
N ALA A 52 13.51 -33.79 -7.02
CA ALA A 52 14.29 -34.65 -7.90
C ALA A 52 15.22 -33.86 -8.84
N ALA A 53 14.78 -32.71 -9.34
CA ALA A 53 15.55 -31.91 -10.29
C ALA A 53 16.66 -31.06 -9.65
N LEU A 54 16.49 -30.65 -8.38
CA LEU A 54 17.38 -29.71 -7.70
C LEU A 54 18.30 -30.38 -6.67
N GLY A 55 17.96 -31.60 -6.22
CA GLY A 55 18.78 -32.40 -5.31
C GLY A 55 19.08 -31.64 -4.02
N ASP A 56 20.35 -31.63 -3.60
CA ASP A 56 20.79 -31.03 -2.33
C ASP A 56 20.51 -29.52 -2.23
N ARG A 57 20.41 -28.82 -3.36
CA ARG A 57 20.13 -27.37 -3.39
C ARG A 57 18.64 -27.04 -3.21
N TRP A 58 17.77 -28.05 -3.23
CA TRP A 58 16.32 -27.84 -3.25
C TRP A 58 15.82 -27.06 -2.04
N LEU A 59 16.33 -27.39 -0.86
CA LEU A 59 15.87 -26.76 0.38
C LEU A 59 16.20 -25.26 0.41
N ASP A 60 17.43 -24.91 0.06
CA ASP A 60 17.88 -23.52 0.04
C ASP A 60 17.03 -22.68 -0.91
N VAL A 61 16.80 -23.18 -2.13
CA VAL A 61 16.00 -22.41 -3.12
C VAL A 61 14.51 -22.41 -2.80
N TYR A 62 13.99 -23.44 -2.13
CA TYR A 62 12.59 -23.49 -1.72
C TYR A 62 12.29 -22.40 -0.69
N LEU A 63 13.10 -22.30 0.36
CA LEU A 63 12.91 -21.34 1.44
C LEU A 63 13.13 -19.89 1.00
N THR A 64 13.98 -19.66 -0.01
CA THR A 64 14.21 -18.33 -0.59
C THR A 64 13.37 -18.06 -1.83
N SER A 65 12.45 -18.95 -2.20
CA SER A 65 11.58 -18.75 -3.36
C SER A 65 10.61 -17.58 -3.11
N PRO A 66 10.25 -16.82 -4.15
CA PRO A 66 9.43 -15.64 -3.95
C PRO A 66 7.97 -15.99 -3.68
N ALA A 67 7.22 -15.00 -3.22
CA ALA A 67 5.77 -15.06 -3.30
C ALA A 67 5.33 -15.03 -4.78
N TRP A 68 4.41 -15.91 -5.12
CA TRP A 68 3.83 -16.03 -6.45
C TRP A 68 2.37 -15.62 -6.43
N ARG A 69 2.06 -14.51 -7.09
CA ARG A 69 0.69 -14.08 -7.36
C ARG A 69 0.17 -14.86 -8.56
N PHE A 70 -1.11 -15.20 -8.56
CA PHE A 70 -1.70 -15.95 -9.66
C PHE A 70 -3.16 -15.59 -9.94
N VAL A 71 -3.54 -15.80 -11.20
CA VAL A 71 -4.93 -15.96 -11.61
C VAL A 71 -5.06 -17.20 -12.49
N CYS A 72 -6.12 -17.97 -12.29
CA CYS A 72 -6.39 -19.20 -13.02
C CYS A 72 -7.83 -19.17 -13.52
N ALA A 73 -8.01 -19.38 -14.83
CA ALA A 73 -9.34 -19.47 -15.42
C ALA A 73 -10.05 -20.75 -14.96
N ALA A 74 -11.38 -20.77 -15.13
CA ALA A 74 -12.17 -21.96 -14.93
C ALA A 74 -11.59 -23.14 -15.74
N GLY A 75 -11.53 -24.31 -15.12
CA GLY A 75 -10.96 -25.53 -15.68
C GLY A 75 -9.48 -25.75 -15.35
N ALA A 76 -8.73 -24.73 -14.92
CA ALA A 76 -7.30 -24.88 -14.62
C ALA A 76 -7.03 -25.67 -13.33
N CYS A 77 -7.70 -25.28 -12.26
CA CYS A 77 -7.56 -25.88 -10.93
C CYS A 77 -8.91 -26.27 -10.32
N GLY A 78 -10.00 -26.20 -11.09
CA GLY A 78 -11.37 -26.43 -10.64
C GLY A 78 -12.37 -25.79 -11.58
N PRO A 79 -13.69 -25.95 -11.37
CA PRO A 79 -14.72 -25.44 -12.28
C PRO A 79 -14.90 -23.92 -12.23
N ALA A 80 -14.41 -23.25 -11.18
CA ALA A 80 -14.50 -21.81 -11.01
C ALA A 80 -13.12 -21.16 -11.25
N PRO A 81 -13.08 -19.92 -11.77
CA PRO A 81 -11.84 -19.16 -11.79
C PRO A 81 -11.40 -18.80 -10.38
N VAL A 82 -10.09 -18.65 -10.18
CA VAL A 82 -9.51 -18.30 -8.88
C VAL A 82 -8.37 -17.29 -9.03
N ALA A 83 -8.13 -16.52 -7.98
CA ALA A 83 -6.98 -15.62 -7.86
C ALA A 83 -6.34 -15.77 -6.48
N GLY A 84 -5.04 -15.56 -6.34
CA GLY A 84 -4.42 -15.72 -5.04
C GLY A 84 -2.92 -15.47 -5.00
N VAL A 85 -2.34 -15.83 -3.86
CA VAL A 85 -0.90 -15.78 -3.59
C VAL A 85 -0.45 -17.11 -3.00
N LEU A 86 0.66 -17.62 -3.50
CA LEU A 86 1.35 -18.83 -3.07
C LEU A 86 2.72 -18.44 -2.50
N VAL A 87 3.06 -18.93 -1.31
CA VAL A 87 4.36 -18.72 -0.68
C VAL A 87 5.00 -20.05 -0.23
N PRO A 88 6.34 -20.16 -0.20
CA PRO A 88 6.98 -21.30 0.47
C PRO A 88 6.60 -21.34 1.95
N SER A 89 6.43 -22.55 2.51
CA SER A 89 6.06 -22.72 3.90
C SER A 89 6.49 -24.10 4.44
N ILE A 90 6.46 -24.24 5.76
CA ILE A 90 6.85 -25.43 6.51
C ILE A 90 5.82 -25.67 7.61
N ASP A 91 5.55 -26.93 7.98
CA ASP A 91 4.79 -27.22 9.20
C ASP A 91 5.67 -27.28 10.45
N ARG A 92 5.02 -27.40 11.61
CA ARG A 92 5.67 -27.53 12.91
C ARG A 92 6.66 -28.71 13.00
N VAL A 93 6.47 -29.73 12.19
CA VAL A 93 7.29 -30.97 12.20
C VAL A 93 8.39 -30.91 11.14
N GLY A 94 8.53 -29.80 10.42
CA GLY A 94 9.59 -29.58 9.44
C GLY A 94 9.27 -30.09 8.03
N ARG A 95 8.01 -30.42 7.72
CA ARG A 95 7.62 -30.89 6.38
C ARG A 95 7.26 -29.69 5.50
N TYR A 96 8.02 -29.52 4.43
CA TYR A 96 7.87 -28.43 3.46
C TYR A 96 6.65 -28.61 2.57
N PHE A 97 5.77 -27.61 2.55
CA PHE A 97 4.65 -27.53 1.63
C PHE A 97 4.14 -26.09 1.56
N PRO A 98 3.89 -25.53 0.36
CA PRO A 98 3.48 -24.14 0.22
C PRO A 98 2.19 -23.77 0.99
N LEU A 99 2.06 -22.49 1.33
CA LEU A 99 0.83 -21.91 1.83
C LEU A 99 0.18 -21.06 0.73
N THR A 100 -1.10 -21.26 0.49
CA THR A 100 -1.87 -20.54 -0.53
C THR A 100 -3.01 -19.76 0.13
N VAL A 101 -3.12 -18.46 -0.16
CA VAL A 101 -4.38 -17.70 0.00
C VAL A 101 -5.04 -17.63 -1.36
N VAL A 102 -6.34 -17.92 -1.43
CA VAL A 102 -7.08 -18.04 -2.69
C VAL A 102 -8.49 -17.45 -2.56
N ALA A 103 -8.88 -16.65 -3.54
CA ALA A 103 -10.22 -16.16 -3.77
C ALA A 103 -10.88 -16.97 -4.88
N GLN A 104 -12.09 -17.48 -4.65
CA GLN A 104 -12.91 -18.08 -5.70
C GLN A 104 -13.73 -16.98 -6.39
N LEU A 105 -13.50 -16.81 -7.69
CA LEU A 105 -14.09 -15.72 -8.47
C LEU A 105 -15.42 -16.12 -9.12
N SER A 106 -16.23 -15.13 -9.48
CA SER A 106 -17.39 -15.35 -10.34
C SER A 106 -16.93 -15.71 -11.76
N PRO A 107 -17.58 -16.67 -12.45
CA PRO A 107 -17.27 -17.01 -13.83
C PRO A 107 -17.38 -15.83 -14.81
N ASP A 108 -18.16 -14.83 -14.47
CA ASP A 108 -18.40 -13.64 -15.29
C ASP A 108 -17.24 -12.63 -15.24
N ILE A 109 -16.28 -12.79 -14.31
CA ILE A 109 -15.17 -11.85 -14.13
C ILE A 109 -13.97 -12.33 -14.96
N PRO A 110 -13.50 -11.58 -15.97
CA PRO A 110 -12.32 -11.95 -16.73
C PRO A 110 -11.07 -11.93 -15.85
N ILE A 111 -10.26 -12.99 -15.92
CA ILE A 111 -9.13 -13.14 -14.99
C ILE A 111 -8.00 -12.14 -15.23
N VAL A 112 -7.83 -11.64 -16.46
CA VAL A 112 -6.86 -10.58 -16.78
C VAL A 112 -7.27 -9.25 -16.13
N THR A 113 -8.58 -8.98 -16.05
CA THR A 113 -9.10 -7.83 -15.30
C THR A 113 -8.75 -7.93 -13.83
N VAL A 114 -8.87 -9.12 -13.23
CA VAL A 114 -8.47 -9.30 -11.81
C VAL A 114 -6.99 -9.04 -11.61
N ALA A 115 -6.13 -9.59 -12.48
CA ALA A 115 -4.69 -9.39 -12.40
C ALA A 115 -4.26 -7.90 -12.50
N THR A 116 -5.03 -7.08 -13.22
CA THR A 116 -4.68 -5.67 -13.49
C THR A 116 -5.42 -4.66 -12.62
N GLN A 117 -6.63 -4.98 -12.16
CA GLN A 117 -7.50 -4.06 -11.43
C GLN A 117 -7.65 -4.40 -9.94
N ALA A 118 -7.02 -5.47 -9.45
CA ALA A 118 -7.01 -5.83 -8.04
C ALA A 118 -5.61 -5.89 -7.39
N PRO A 119 -4.68 -4.94 -7.66
CA PRO A 119 -3.34 -4.98 -7.08
C PRO A 119 -3.35 -4.92 -5.55
N ALA A 120 -4.34 -4.26 -4.95
CA ALA A 120 -4.53 -4.18 -3.51
C ALA A 120 -4.76 -5.57 -2.87
N PHE A 121 -5.59 -6.41 -3.49
CA PHE A 121 -5.83 -7.78 -3.02
C PHE A 121 -4.53 -8.59 -2.98
N PHE A 122 -3.76 -8.60 -4.08
CA PHE A 122 -2.52 -9.37 -4.14
C PHE A 122 -1.47 -8.87 -3.16
N THR A 123 -1.31 -7.55 -3.05
CA THR A 123 -0.38 -6.91 -2.12
C THR A 123 -0.73 -7.24 -0.67
N ALA A 124 -2.01 -7.12 -0.30
CA ALA A 124 -2.48 -7.42 1.04
C ALA A 124 -2.38 -8.91 1.39
N ALA A 125 -2.71 -9.80 0.45
CA ALA A 125 -2.61 -11.25 0.63
C ALA A 125 -1.16 -11.71 0.80
N GLU A 126 -0.24 -11.17 -0.02
CA GLU A 126 1.18 -11.46 0.06
C GLU A 126 1.78 -10.98 1.39
N ARG A 127 1.53 -9.72 1.77
CA ARG A 127 1.97 -9.17 3.06
C ARG A 127 1.44 -9.99 4.22
N LEU A 128 0.15 -10.35 4.20
CA LEU A 128 -0.44 -11.19 5.24
C LEU A 128 0.29 -12.54 5.38
N LEU A 129 0.58 -13.20 4.26
CA LEU A 129 1.28 -14.48 4.26
C LEU A 129 2.71 -14.35 4.78
N VAL A 130 3.48 -13.38 4.29
CA VAL A 130 4.87 -13.13 4.71
C VAL A 130 4.93 -12.78 6.20
N ASP A 131 4.10 -11.84 6.66
CA ASP A 131 4.02 -11.44 8.08
C ASP A 131 3.67 -12.64 8.98
N THR A 132 2.78 -13.52 8.51
CA THR A 132 2.35 -14.70 9.27
C THR A 132 3.46 -15.75 9.37
N LEU A 133 4.30 -15.90 8.34
CA LEU A 133 5.42 -16.83 8.35
C LEU A 133 6.63 -16.32 9.15
N ALA A 134 6.73 -15.00 9.34
CA ALA A 134 7.83 -14.37 10.09
C ALA A 134 7.69 -14.48 11.62
N VAL A 135 6.49 -14.79 12.15
CA VAL A 135 6.24 -14.86 13.60
C VAL A 135 6.34 -16.27 14.16
N GLU A 136 6.92 -16.41 15.36
CA GLU A 136 7.08 -17.71 16.03
C GLU A 136 5.73 -18.33 16.47
N ASN A 137 4.77 -17.48 16.87
CA ASN A 137 3.47 -17.90 17.39
C ASN A 137 2.33 -17.22 16.62
N VAL A 138 1.76 -17.93 15.64
CA VAL A 138 0.58 -17.48 14.88
C VAL A 138 -0.71 -17.70 15.68
N ASN A 139 -1.45 -16.61 15.92
CA ASN A 139 -2.85 -16.69 16.33
C ASN A 139 -3.72 -17.05 15.12
N PHE A 140 -4.18 -18.31 15.08
CA PHE A 140 -4.95 -18.85 13.96
C PHE A 140 -6.27 -18.14 13.70
N GLU A 141 -7.02 -17.77 14.75
CA GLU A 141 -8.31 -17.07 14.61
C GLU A 141 -8.12 -15.68 14.00
N ARG A 142 -7.08 -14.96 14.44
CA ARG A 142 -6.72 -13.65 13.87
C ARG A 142 -6.27 -13.78 12.42
N PHE A 143 -5.47 -14.80 12.09
CA PHE A 143 -5.09 -15.09 10.70
C PHE A 143 -6.31 -15.40 9.83
N ASP A 144 -7.18 -16.30 10.28
CA ASP A 144 -8.41 -16.67 9.56
C ASP A 144 -9.31 -15.47 9.29
N ALA A 145 -9.51 -14.61 10.29
CA ALA A 145 -10.28 -13.38 10.15
C ALA A 145 -9.64 -12.41 9.14
N ARG A 146 -8.32 -12.21 9.19
CA ARG A 146 -7.60 -11.36 8.23
C ARG A 146 -7.70 -11.90 6.79
N VAL A 147 -7.60 -13.21 6.59
CA VAL A 147 -7.80 -13.82 5.26
C VAL A 147 -9.22 -13.59 4.77
N ALA A 148 -10.22 -13.75 5.63
CA ALA A 148 -11.61 -13.49 5.26
C ALA A 148 -11.80 -12.02 4.83
N ASP A 149 -11.18 -11.06 5.53
CA ASP A 149 -11.34 -9.63 5.27
C ASP A 149 -10.73 -9.18 3.93
N LEU A 150 -9.81 -9.94 3.33
CA LEU A 150 -9.29 -9.68 1.98
C LEU A 150 -10.38 -9.67 0.90
N ARG A 151 -11.56 -10.25 1.16
CA ARG A 151 -12.71 -10.17 0.24
C ARG A 151 -13.12 -8.73 -0.08
N ALA A 152 -12.87 -7.79 0.83
CA ALA A 152 -13.18 -6.38 0.63
C ALA A 152 -12.40 -5.78 -0.54
N GLU A 153 -11.15 -6.23 -0.75
CA GLU A 153 -10.26 -5.78 -1.83
C GLU A 153 -10.69 -6.29 -3.21
N LEU A 154 -11.69 -7.16 -3.28
CA LEU A 154 -12.27 -7.68 -4.54
C LEU A 154 -13.70 -7.19 -4.77
N ALA A 155 -14.27 -6.42 -3.83
CA ALA A 155 -15.68 -6.05 -3.86
C ALA A 155 -16.03 -5.13 -5.05
N HIS A 156 -15.08 -4.30 -5.50
CA HIS A 156 -15.26 -3.40 -6.65
C HIS A 156 -15.33 -4.14 -7.98
N LEU A 157 -14.78 -5.37 -8.08
CA LEU A 157 -14.79 -6.17 -9.31
C LEU A 157 -16.19 -6.76 -9.62
N GLY A 158 -17.04 -6.89 -8.61
CA GLY A 158 -18.40 -7.43 -8.73
C GLY A 158 -19.50 -6.38 -8.84
N GLY A 159 -19.15 -5.09 -8.79
CA GLY A 159 -20.07 -3.98 -9.03
C GLY A 159 -20.44 -3.87 -10.51
N ALA A 160 -21.41 -3.01 -10.84
CA ALA A 160 -21.81 -2.69 -12.20
C ALA A 160 -20.68 -1.99 -12.98
N GLY A 161 -19.59 -2.71 -13.24
CA GLY A 161 -18.53 -2.28 -14.15
C GLY A 161 -19.05 -2.30 -15.58
N THR A 162 -18.52 -1.40 -16.42
CA THR A 162 -18.81 -1.34 -17.85
C THR A 162 -18.49 -2.70 -18.48
N GLU A 163 -19.51 -3.53 -18.72
CA GLU A 163 -19.37 -4.79 -19.46
C GLU A 163 -19.31 -4.46 -20.94
N VAL A 164 -18.15 -4.67 -21.58
CA VAL A 164 -17.98 -4.38 -23.00
C VAL A 164 -18.43 -5.61 -23.78
N VAL A 165 -19.71 -5.61 -24.14
CA VAL A 165 -20.31 -6.68 -24.92
C VAL A 165 -19.94 -6.50 -26.39
N LEU A 166 -18.81 -7.08 -26.82
CA LEU A 166 -18.56 -7.25 -28.25
C LEU A 166 -19.53 -8.27 -28.84
N GLN A 167 -19.99 -8.03 -30.06
CA GLN A 167 -20.63 -9.06 -30.86
C GLN A 167 -19.63 -10.22 -31.11
N PRO A 168 -20.07 -11.50 -31.11
CA PRO A 168 -19.19 -12.66 -31.29
C PRO A 168 -18.30 -12.60 -32.53
N ALA A 169 -18.74 -11.94 -33.61
CA ALA A 169 -17.97 -11.73 -34.82
C ALA A 169 -16.77 -10.77 -34.63
N ALA A 170 -16.84 -9.81 -33.71
CA ALA A 170 -15.79 -8.82 -33.47
C ALA A 170 -14.62 -9.38 -32.63
N ALA A 171 -14.86 -10.41 -31.81
CA ALA A 171 -13.85 -11.01 -30.94
C ALA A 171 -12.76 -11.78 -31.71
N SER A 172 -13.10 -12.42 -32.82
CA SER A 172 -12.16 -13.15 -33.68
C SER A 172 -11.36 -12.27 -34.64
N LEU A 173 -11.75 -10.99 -34.74
CA LEU A 173 -11.41 -10.13 -35.88
C LEU A 173 -10.24 -9.18 -35.59
N LEU A 174 -10.03 -8.75 -34.34
CA LEU A 174 -9.05 -7.72 -33.95
C LEU A 174 -7.56 -8.04 -34.19
N LEU A 175 -7.22 -9.25 -34.62
CA LEU A 175 -5.84 -9.63 -34.98
C LEU A 175 -5.55 -9.56 -36.49
N GLY A 176 -6.54 -9.19 -37.31
CA GLY A 176 -6.30 -8.86 -38.70
C GLY A 176 -5.80 -7.42 -38.82
N GLY A 177 -4.83 -7.17 -39.70
CA GLY A 177 -4.28 -5.82 -40.00
C GLY A 177 -5.26 -4.85 -40.68
N ALA A 178 -6.56 -4.99 -40.42
CA ALA A 178 -7.59 -4.06 -40.82
C ALA A 178 -7.68 -2.88 -39.85
N ASN A 179 -8.28 -1.77 -40.30
CA ASN A 179 -8.61 -0.65 -39.45
C ASN A 179 -9.95 -0.91 -38.74
N TRP A 180 -10.00 -0.66 -37.44
CA TRP A 180 -11.17 -0.94 -36.60
C TRP A 180 -11.79 0.35 -36.07
N GLN A 181 -13.12 0.39 -36.02
CA GLN A 181 -13.86 1.36 -35.23
C GLN A 181 -14.60 0.58 -34.14
N LEU A 182 -14.40 0.96 -32.89
CA LEU A 182 -15.05 0.37 -31.73
C LEU A 182 -15.81 1.46 -30.98
N PRO A 183 -17.15 1.41 -30.92
CA PRO A 183 -17.90 2.40 -30.15
C PRO A 183 -17.66 2.17 -28.65
N ILE A 184 -17.22 3.22 -27.96
CA ILE A 184 -17.12 3.30 -26.50
C ILE A 184 -18.07 4.41 -26.02
N GLU A 185 -18.77 4.20 -24.91
CA GLU A 185 -19.75 5.17 -24.40
C GLU A 185 -19.06 6.41 -23.80
N SER A 186 -17.91 6.20 -23.15
CA SER A 186 -17.06 7.25 -22.60
C SER A 186 -15.58 6.99 -22.90
N THR A 187 -14.77 8.05 -22.99
CA THR A 187 -13.31 7.93 -23.04
C THR A 187 -12.74 7.31 -21.77
N GLY A 188 -13.45 7.38 -20.63
CA GLY A 188 -13.09 6.70 -19.39
C GLY A 188 -13.15 5.16 -19.49
N ASP A 189 -13.90 4.61 -20.44
CA ASP A 189 -14.03 3.16 -20.64
C ASP A 189 -12.90 2.56 -21.47
N LEU A 190 -12.02 3.39 -22.06
CA LEU A 190 -11.00 2.96 -23.02
C LEU A 190 -10.13 1.81 -22.49
N TRP A 191 -9.64 1.93 -21.26
CA TRP A 191 -8.79 0.90 -20.64
C TRP A 191 -9.56 -0.37 -20.28
N THR A 192 -10.80 -0.22 -19.83
CA THR A 192 -11.70 -1.35 -19.56
C THR A 192 -11.97 -2.15 -20.83
N VAL A 193 -12.23 -1.45 -21.94
CA VAL A 193 -12.43 -2.04 -23.26
C VAL A 193 -11.20 -2.79 -23.72
N PHE A 194 -10.03 -2.16 -23.74
CA PHE A 194 -8.79 -2.85 -24.15
C PHE A 194 -8.43 -4.03 -23.25
N GLY A 195 -8.63 -3.90 -21.94
CA GLY A 195 -8.41 -5.00 -20.99
C GLY A 195 -9.30 -6.21 -21.28
N GLN A 196 -10.59 -6.00 -21.57
CA GLN A 196 -11.51 -7.09 -21.93
C GLN A 196 -11.15 -7.73 -23.29
N LEU A 197 -10.73 -6.94 -24.28
CA LEU A 197 -10.26 -7.45 -25.57
C LEU A 197 -9.03 -8.34 -25.40
N LEU A 198 -8.04 -7.87 -24.64
CA LEU A 198 -6.83 -8.62 -24.33
C LEU A 198 -7.16 -9.91 -23.59
N SER A 199 -8.05 -9.86 -22.59
CA SER A 199 -8.49 -11.06 -21.85
C SER A 199 -9.06 -12.11 -22.79
N ARG A 200 -9.97 -11.72 -23.69
CA ARG A 200 -10.58 -12.65 -24.66
C ARG A 200 -9.55 -13.27 -25.62
N GLN A 201 -8.59 -12.47 -26.08
CA GLN A 201 -7.52 -12.98 -26.95
C GLN A 201 -6.62 -13.98 -26.21
N MET A 202 -6.24 -13.67 -24.98
CA MET A 202 -5.43 -14.58 -24.16
C MET A 202 -6.19 -15.86 -23.82
N GLU A 203 -7.47 -15.78 -23.45
CA GLU A 203 -8.33 -16.96 -23.19
C GLU A 203 -8.59 -17.79 -24.45
N GLY A 204 -8.58 -17.17 -25.63
CA GLY A 204 -8.64 -17.88 -26.91
C GLY A 204 -7.34 -18.66 -27.20
N ALA A 205 -6.19 -18.08 -26.86
CA ALA A 205 -4.88 -18.68 -27.12
C ALA A 205 -4.45 -19.70 -26.05
N TYR A 206 -4.89 -19.54 -24.81
CA TYR A 206 -4.52 -20.38 -23.66
C TYR A 206 -5.78 -20.93 -23.00
N GLN A 207 -5.99 -22.25 -23.10
CA GLN A 207 -7.19 -22.90 -22.57
C GLN A 207 -6.84 -24.09 -21.68
N PRO A 208 -7.10 -24.01 -20.35
CA PRO A 208 -7.53 -22.82 -19.60
C PRO A 208 -6.37 -21.83 -19.39
N LEU A 209 -6.62 -20.51 -19.43
CA LEU A 209 -5.59 -19.49 -19.20
C LEU A 209 -5.15 -19.49 -17.73
N VAL A 210 -3.85 -19.51 -17.49
CA VAL A 210 -3.26 -19.22 -16.18
C VAL A 210 -2.19 -18.15 -16.30
N MET A 211 -2.10 -17.29 -15.30
CA MET A 211 -1.07 -16.27 -15.21
C MET A 211 -0.45 -16.28 -13.82
N TRP A 212 0.86 -16.06 -13.77
CA TRP A 212 1.64 -15.97 -12.55
C TRP A 212 2.55 -14.76 -12.63
N TRP A 213 2.79 -14.08 -11.52
CA TRP A 213 3.79 -13.02 -11.48
C TRP A 213 4.37 -12.86 -10.08
N THR A 214 5.55 -12.25 -10.04
CA THR A 214 6.29 -12.03 -8.81
C THR A 214 7.18 -10.80 -8.93
N GLU A 215 7.40 -10.13 -7.79
CA GLU A 215 8.45 -9.10 -7.64
C GLU A 215 9.85 -9.73 -7.53
N GLY A 216 9.93 -11.06 -7.51
CA GLY A 216 11.19 -11.80 -7.50
C GLY A 216 11.71 -12.09 -6.10
N SER A 217 12.90 -12.68 -6.08
CA SER A 217 13.69 -13.04 -4.90
C SER A 217 15.17 -12.95 -5.27
N ALA A 218 16.06 -13.39 -4.38
CA ALA A 218 17.49 -13.46 -4.67
C ALA A 218 17.84 -14.32 -5.90
N MET A 219 17.03 -15.32 -6.23
CA MET A 219 17.29 -16.29 -7.30
C MET A 219 16.33 -16.18 -8.49
N VAL A 220 15.23 -15.45 -8.34
CA VAL A 220 14.18 -15.32 -9.34
C VAL A 220 13.99 -13.85 -9.65
N ASP A 221 14.28 -13.44 -10.89
CA ASP A 221 14.01 -12.07 -11.33
C ASP A 221 12.50 -11.76 -11.31
N PRO A 222 12.11 -10.48 -11.15
CA PRO A 222 10.73 -10.06 -11.37
C PRO A 222 10.21 -10.59 -12.71
N SER A 223 9.11 -11.34 -12.66
CA SER A 223 8.70 -12.17 -13.79
C SER A 223 7.19 -12.24 -13.92
N CYS A 224 6.72 -12.39 -15.16
CA CYS A 224 5.34 -12.74 -15.49
C CYS A 224 5.34 -14.00 -16.36
N LEU A 225 4.53 -14.98 -15.98
CA LEU A 225 4.40 -16.27 -16.64
C LEU A 225 2.96 -16.45 -17.12
N ILE A 226 2.79 -16.89 -18.36
CA ILE A 226 1.49 -17.13 -18.99
C ILE A 226 1.49 -18.55 -19.53
N GLY A 227 0.41 -19.30 -19.30
CA GLY A 227 0.33 -20.69 -19.73
C GLY A 227 -1.10 -21.19 -19.98
N ALA A 228 -1.18 -22.36 -20.61
CA ALA A 228 -2.40 -23.12 -20.80
C ALA A 228 -2.45 -24.26 -19.76
N GLY A 229 -3.25 -24.07 -18.71
CA GLY A 229 -3.31 -24.96 -17.55
C GLY A 229 -2.16 -24.75 -16.56
N LEU A 230 -2.27 -25.38 -15.39
CA LEU A 230 -1.23 -25.31 -14.36
C LEU A 230 0.12 -25.83 -14.91
N PRO A 231 1.25 -25.21 -14.52
CA PRO A 231 2.56 -25.64 -14.97
C PRO A 231 2.80 -27.13 -14.72
N SER A 232 3.33 -27.85 -15.72
CA SER A 232 3.65 -29.27 -15.55
C SER A 232 4.72 -29.50 -14.47
N PRO A 233 4.81 -30.68 -13.84
CA PRO A 233 5.82 -30.94 -12.82
C PRO A 233 7.28 -30.64 -13.24
N PRO A 234 7.73 -30.96 -14.48
CA PRO A 234 9.08 -30.59 -14.93
C PRO A 234 9.35 -29.08 -15.02
N THR A 235 8.30 -28.27 -15.20
CA THR A 235 8.41 -26.82 -15.34
C THR A 235 8.34 -26.09 -13.99
N PHE A 236 7.92 -26.78 -12.93
CA PHE A 236 7.68 -26.20 -11.60
C PHE A 236 8.96 -25.67 -10.95
N GLY A 237 10.11 -26.33 -11.13
CA GLY A 237 11.38 -25.92 -10.51
C GLY A 237 11.80 -24.49 -10.84
N ALA A 238 11.36 -23.94 -11.98
CA ALA A 238 11.62 -22.55 -12.36
C ALA A 238 11.04 -21.53 -11.38
N PHE A 239 9.94 -21.88 -10.69
CA PHE A 239 9.33 -21.03 -9.67
C PHE A 239 10.24 -20.85 -8.44
N LEU A 240 11.20 -21.77 -8.25
CA LEU A 240 12.11 -21.78 -7.12
C LEU A 240 13.47 -21.17 -7.47
N ASP A 241 14.05 -21.52 -8.62
CA ASP A 241 15.43 -21.17 -8.96
C ASP A 241 15.61 -20.21 -10.14
N GLY A 242 14.50 -19.79 -10.77
CA GLY A 242 14.52 -18.81 -11.87
C GLY A 242 15.15 -19.32 -13.16
N THR A 243 15.54 -20.60 -13.25
CA THR A 243 16.21 -21.15 -14.45
C THR A 243 15.20 -21.56 -15.52
N TRP A 244 14.52 -20.56 -16.10
CA TRP A 244 13.40 -20.71 -17.04
C TRP A 244 13.65 -21.74 -18.15
N ALA A 245 14.71 -21.56 -18.94
CA ALA A 245 15.01 -22.42 -20.09
C ALA A 245 15.30 -23.88 -19.67
N LYS A 246 16.02 -24.08 -18.56
CA LYS A 246 16.33 -25.40 -18.00
C LYS A 246 15.05 -26.15 -17.61
N HIS A 247 14.08 -25.41 -17.08
CA HIS A 247 12.75 -25.89 -16.72
C HIS A 247 11.74 -25.78 -17.86
N ARG A 248 12.18 -25.77 -19.13
CA ARG A 248 11.32 -25.83 -20.34
C ARG A 248 10.38 -24.64 -20.52
N TRP A 249 10.63 -23.52 -19.84
CA TRP A 249 9.96 -22.26 -20.17
C TRP A 249 10.60 -21.63 -21.39
N ARG A 250 9.76 -21.11 -22.29
CA ARG A 250 10.21 -20.28 -23.40
C ARG A 250 10.30 -18.83 -22.92
N ALA A 251 11.48 -18.45 -22.41
CA ALA A 251 11.75 -17.07 -22.05
C ALA A 251 11.77 -16.18 -23.30
N VAL A 252 11.05 -15.06 -23.25
CA VAL A 252 11.09 -14.03 -24.30
C VAL A 252 11.78 -12.81 -23.69
N PRO A 253 12.88 -12.31 -24.30
CA PRO A 253 13.51 -11.09 -23.82
C PRO A 253 12.51 -9.94 -23.92
N ALA A 254 12.16 -9.35 -22.78
CA ALA A 254 11.37 -8.14 -22.70
C ALA A 254 12.20 -7.10 -21.96
N HIS A 255 12.43 -5.96 -22.60
CA HIS A 255 13.02 -4.80 -21.95
C HIS A 255 11.90 -3.83 -21.62
N VAL A 256 11.58 -3.70 -20.35
CA VAL A 256 10.73 -2.61 -19.88
C VAL A 256 11.62 -1.38 -19.84
N THR A 257 11.65 -0.63 -20.94
CA THR A 257 12.19 0.74 -20.92
C THR A 257 11.19 1.57 -20.14
N ARG A 258 11.46 1.75 -18.86
CA ARG A 258 10.97 2.96 -18.20
C ARG A 258 11.71 4.10 -18.91
N PRO A 259 11.03 5.16 -19.35
CA PRO A 259 11.77 6.33 -19.82
C PRO A 259 12.76 6.65 -18.72
N GLU A 260 14.06 6.49 -19.01
CA GLU A 260 15.05 7.15 -18.19
C GLU A 260 14.65 8.63 -18.25
N PRO A 261 14.53 9.32 -17.10
CA PRO A 261 14.28 10.74 -17.12
C PRO A 261 15.28 11.34 -18.11
N SER A 262 14.75 12.07 -19.09
CA SER A 262 15.53 12.51 -20.24
C SER A 262 16.84 13.15 -19.78
N VAL A 263 17.92 13.04 -20.55
CA VAL A 263 19.21 13.67 -20.18
C VAL A 263 19.06 15.19 -19.92
N GLU A 264 18.03 15.84 -20.48
CA GLU A 264 17.65 17.22 -20.12
C GLU A 264 17.04 17.36 -18.71
N GLU A 265 16.29 16.37 -18.21
CA GLU A 265 15.86 16.30 -16.79
C GLU A 265 17.02 15.88 -15.85
N SER A 266 17.96 15.06 -16.32
CA SER A 266 19.12 14.60 -15.53
C SER A 266 20.24 15.65 -15.44
N LEU A 267 20.39 16.55 -16.42
CA LEU A 267 21.36 17.65 -16.35
C LEU A 267 20.93 18.79 -15.41
N LEU A 268 19.64 18.87 -15.05
CA LEU A 268 19.17 19.76 -13.99
C LEU A 268 19.53 19.26 -12.58
N ASP A 269 19.98 18.01 -12.45
CA ASP A 269 20.41 17.39 -11.19
C ASP A 269 21.86 17.71 -10.81
N LEU A 270 22.56 18.53 -11.61
CA LEU A 270 23.92 19.03 -11.30
C LEU A 270 23.95 20.17 -10.28
N ALA A 271 22.79 20.59 -9.77
CA ALA A 271 22.68 21.30 -8.50
C ALA A 271 21.83 20.45 -7.54
N ALA A 272 22.39 19.34 -7.05
CA ALA A 272 21.71 18.48 -6.10
C ALA A 272 21.41 19.26 -4.82
N VAL A 273 20.18 19.79 -4.71
CA VAL A 273 19.71 20.44 -3.48
C VAL A 273 19.67 19.37 -2.40
N ARG A 274 20.60 19.44 -1.47
CA ARG A 274 20.71 18.55 -0.32
C ARG A 274 19.77 19.03 0.78
N MET A 275 19.35 18.10 1.61
CA MET A 275 18.48 18.38 2.75
C MET A 275 19.21 18.11 4.05
N ARG A 276 19.08 19.03 5.00
CA ARG A 276 19.51 18.84 6.39
C ARG A 276 18.37 19.23 7.31
N SER A 277 18.32 18.64 8.49
CA SER A 277 17.17 18.78 9.38
C SER A 277 17.54 18.78 10.85
N ALA A 278 16.60 19.24 11.66
CA ALA A 278 16.60 19.06 13.09
C ALA A 278 15.15 18.92 13.58
N ALA A 279 14.96 18.17 14.65
CA ALA A 279 13.65 17.94 15.24
C ALA A 279 13.73 17.94 16.77
N ALA A 280 12.63 18.34 17.42
CA ALA A 280 12.43 18.20 18.85
C ALA A 280 10.94 18.08 19.16
N THR A 281 10.66 17.40 20.27
CA THR A 281 9.32 17.23 20.82
C THR A 281 9.38 17.36 22.34
N ASP A 282 8.36 17.94 22.95
CA ASP A 282 8.21 18.06 24.40
C ASP A 282 6.75 17.78 24.80
N VAL A 283 6.55 17.20 25.98
CA VAL A 283 5.22 16.89 26.51
C VAL A 283 4.41 18.15 26.86
N GLY A 284 5.07 19.30 27.03
CA GLY A 284 4.45 20.53 27.50
C GLY A 284 4.45 20.63 29.02
N ARG A 285 3.62 21.51 29.56
CA ARG A 285 3.50 21.74 31.02
C ARG A 285 2.21 21.18 31.60
N VAL A 286 1.20 20.93 30.76
CA VAL A 286 -0.14 20.52 31.17
C VAL A 286 -0.37 19.02 30.99
N ARG A 287 0.04 18.45 29.85
CA ARG A 287 -0.11 17.03 29.56
C ARG A 287 0.93 16.18 30.32
N THR A 288 0.62 14.91 30.52
CA THR A 288 1.52 13.94 31.19
C THR A 288 2.11 12.90 30.24
N ILE A 289 1.51 12.73 29.07
CA ILE A 289 1.93 11.80 28.02
C ILE A 289 2.14 12.65 26.77
N ASN A 290 3.23 12.38 26.05
CA ASN A 290 3.45 12.95 24.74
C ASN A 290 2.81 12.04 23.69
N GLN A 291 1.75 12.55 23.07
CA GLN A 291 1.00 11.89 22.00
C GLN A 291 1.46 12.35 20.62
N ASP A 292 2.41 13.29 20.53
CA ASP A 292 3.05 13.63 19.27
C ASP A 292 4.09 12.58 18.88
N ALA A 293 4.26 12.39 17.57
CA ALA A 293 5.33 11.64 16.96
C ALA A 293 5.89 12.39 15.75
N PHE A 294 7.14 12.11 15.38
CA PHE A 294 7.76 12.69 14.20
C PHE A 294 8.73 11.72 13.52
N VAL A 295 9.04 12.00 12.26
CA VAL A 295 10.01 11.27 11.44
C VAL A 295 11.01 12.26 10.84
N GLU A 296 12.29 11.92 10.92
CA GLU A 296 13.38 12.63 10.23
C GLU A 296 14.21 11.61 9.43
N ARG A 297 13.99 11.55 8.11
CA ARG A 297 14.70 10.64 7.19
C ARG A 297 15.19 11.43 5.97
N PRO A 298 16.20 12.32 6.13
CA PRO A 298 16.74 13.13 5.03
C PRO A 298 17.25 12.30 3.85
N GLU A 299 17.76 11.09 4.11
CA GLU A 299 18.20 10.15 3.09
C GLU A 299 17.04 9.56 2.26
N LEU A 300 15.81 9.59 2.79
CA LEU A 300 14.60 9.26 2.06
C LEU A 300 13.81 10.50 1.65
N GLY A 301 14.36 11.71 1.85
CA GLY A 301 13.68 12.98 1.60
C GLY A 301 12.31 13.06 2.26
N LEU A 302 12.19 12.58 3.51
CA LEU A 302 10.94 12.45 4.25
C LEU A 302 11.03 13.07 5.64
N TRP A 303 10.08 13.94 5.95
CA TRP A 303 9.83 14.47 7.30
C TRP A 303 8.35 14.42 7.61
N VAL A 304 7.99 14.06 8.84
CA VAL A 304 6.60 13.89 9.26
C VAL A 304 6.43 14.44 10.68
N VAL A 305 5.29 15.07 10.95
CA VAL A 305 4.78 15.31 12.30
C VAL A 305 3.35 14.75 12.36
N ALA A 306 3.04 14.03 13.43
CA ALA A 306 1.72 13.48 13.69
C ALA A 306 1.33 13.77 15.14
N ASP A 307 0.15 14.36 15.34
CA ASP A 307 -0.41 14.71 16.65
C ASP A 307 -1.50 13.70 17.00
N GLY A 308 -1.35 13.02 18.13
CA GLY A 308 -2.22 11.92 18.54
C GLY A 308 -3.49 12.40 19.24
N LEU A 309 -4.64 12.03 18.69
CA LEU A 309 -5.97 12.39 19.21
C LEU A 309 -6.51 11.28 20.13
N GLY A 310 -6.78 11.61 21.40
CA GLY A 310 -7.45 10.75 22.37
C GLY A 310 -7.23 11.14 23.83
N GLY A 311 -8.21 10.89 24.71
CA GLY A 311 -8.16 11.26 26.13
C GLY A 311 -7.20 10.43 27.00
N HIS A 312 -6.63 9.34 26.48
CA HIS A 312 -5.73 8.41 27.16
C HIS A 312 -4.58 7.93 26.24
N ARG A 313 -3.98 6.75 26.49
CA ARG A 313 -2.80 6.21 25.75
C ARG A 313 -3.01 5.96 24.26
N ASP A 314 -4.24 6.06 23.76
CA ASP A 314 -4.55 5.67 22.38
C ASP A 314 -4.01 6.67 21.35
N GLY A 315 -3.89 7.97 21.69
CA GLY A 315 -3.32 8.98 20.78
C GLY A 315 -1.85 8.73 20.43
N GLU A 316 -1.03 8.36 21.42
CA GLU A 316 0.39 7.98 21.25
C GLU A 316 0.55 6.81 20.26
N ILE A 317 -0.36 5.84 20.32
CA ILE A 317 -0.32 4.66 19.46
C ILE A 317 -0.66 5.07 18.02
N ALA A 318 -1.70 5.88 17.82
CA ALA A 318 -2.09 6.33 16.48
C ALA A 318 -1.02 7.17 15.78
N SER A 319 -0.45 8.17 16.47
CA SER A 319 0.58 9.04 15.87
C SER A 319 1.86 8.28 15.53
N ARG A 320 2.26 7.32 16.38
CA ARG A 320 3.36 6.40 16.06
C ARG A 320 3.06 5.49 14.89
N GLU A 321 1.87 4.92 14.81
CA GLU A 321 1.50 4.06 13.68
C GLU A 321 1.56 4.81 12.35
N VAL A 322 1.12 6.07 12.32
CA VAL A 322 1.28 6.96 11.15
C VAL A 322 2.75 7.17 10.82
N CYS A 323 3.57 7.53 11.81
CA CYS A 323 5.00 7.79 11.62
C CYS A 323 5.76 6.54 11.14
N ASP A 324 5.54 5.40 11.77
CA ASP A 324 6.19 4.12 11.44
C ASP A 324 5.83 3.70 10.01
N ALA A 325 4.56 3.80 9.62
CA ALA A 325 4.11 3.45 8.28
C ALA A 325 4.74 4.33 7.19
N LEU A 326 4.97 5.62 7.47
CA LEU A 326 5.64 6.54 6.56
C LEU A 326 7.16 6.37 6.57
N ALA A 327 7.76 6.08 7.72
CA ALA A 327 9.21 5.81 7.85
C ALA A 327 9.65 4.57 7.07
N ASP A 328 8.73 3.60 6.88
CA ASP A 328 8.92 2.36 6.11
C ASP A 328 8.63 2.51 4.60
N LEU A 329 8.48 3.74 4.09
CA LEU A 329 8.34 3.96 2.65
C LEU A 329 9.60 3.47 1.91
N PRO A 330 9.43 2.72 0.80
CA PRO A 330 10.56 2.34 -0.02
C PRO A 330 11.19 3.61 -0.65
N PRO A 331 12.50 3.59 -0.94
CA PRO A 331 13.13 4.69 -1.69
C PRO A 331 12.47 4.80 -3.08
N GLY A 332 11.55 5.75 -3.24
CA GLY A 332 10.87 6.02 -4.50
C GLY A 332 11.79 6.63 -5.55
N SER A 333 11.55 6.29 -6.83
CA SER A 333 12.33 6.76 -7.99
C SER A 333 12.10 8.23 -8.32
N ASP A 334 10.94 8.79 -7.99
CA ASP A 334 10.59 10.20 -8.17
C ASP A 334 9.57 10.66 -7.11
N LEU A 335 9.20 11.95 -7.14
CA LEU A 335 8.32 12.56 -6.15
C LEU A 335 6.89 12.00 -6.22
N ASP A 336 6.34 11.79 -7.40
CA ASP A 336 4.93 11.40 -7.55
C ASP A 336 4.71 9.98 -7.06
N HIS A 337 5.61 9.05 -7.37
CA HIS A 337 5.57 7.70 -6.78
C HIS A 337 5.69 7.72 -5.26
N LEU A 338 6.50 8.63 -4.69
CA LEU A 338 6.65 8.76 -3.25
C LEU A 338 5.37 9.33 -2.59
N VAL A 339 4.73 10.30 -3.23
CA VAL A 339 3.43 10.85 -2.79
C VAL A 339 2.36 9.77 -2.82
N ASP A 340 2.24 9.01 -3.90
CA ASP A 340 1.24 7.95 -4.03
C ASP A 340 1.46 6.84 -3.00
N ALA A 341 2.72 6.45 -2.77
CA ALA A 341 3.07 5.48 -1.73
C ALA A 341 2.72 6.01 -0.31
N ALA A 342 2.99 7.28 -0.03
CA ALA A 342 2.64 7.90 1.25
C ALA A 342 1.13 7.96 1.48
N LEU A 343 0.35 8.35 0.46
CA LEU A 343 -1.12 8.37 0.52
C LEU A 343 -1.70 6.98 0.80
N GLU A 344 -1.18 5.96 0.12
CA GLU A 344 -1.63 4.58 0.32
C GLU A 344 -1.25 4.06 1.72
N ARG A 345 -0.08 4.43 2.26
CA ARG A 345 0.29 4.12 3.66
C ARG A 345 -0.63 4.79 4.67
N ILE A 346 -0.92 6.09 4.50
CA ILE A 346 -1.84 6.82 5.38
C ILE A 346 -3.23 6.18 5.36
N LYS A 347 -3.72 5.78 4.17
CA LYS A 347 -4.99 5.07 4.02
C LYS A 347 -5.00 3.72 4.75
N GLN A 348 -3.92 2.94 4.64
CA GLN A 348 -3.79 1.66 5.35
C GLN A 348 -3.85 1.83 6.88
N VAL A 349 -3.15 2.84 7.42
CA VAL A 349 -3.20 3.17 8.85
C VAL A 349 -4.59 3.64 9.25
N ASN A 350 -5.24 4.49 8.45
CA ASN A 350 -6.61 4.92 8.69
C ASN A 350 -7.57 3.73 8.83
N ASP A 351 -7.53 2.80 7.87
CA ASP A 351 -8.40 1.63 7.87
C ASP A 351 -8.15 0.73 9.07
N HIS A 352 -6.90 0.59 9.50
CA HIS A 352 -6.54 -0.17 10.68
C HIS A 352 -7.09 0.47 11.97
N LEU A 353 -6.79 1.75 12.20
CA LEU A 353 -7.23 2.49 13.39
C LEU A 353 -8.76 2.61 13.45
N TYR A 354 -9.42 2.88 12.32
CA TYR A 354 -10.87 2.98 12.23
C TYR A 354 -11.58 1.65 12.54
N ARG A 355 -11.03 0.52 12.06
CA ARG A 355 -11.57 -0.82 12.37
C ARG A 355 -11.31 -1.22 13.82
N ALA A 356 -10.17 -0.82 14.39
CA ALA A 356 -9.84 -1.09 15.80
C ALA A 356 -10.80 -0.34 16.74
N SER A 357 -11.07 0.94 16.47
CA SER A 357 -12.02 1.75 17.27
C SER A 357 -13.47 1.25 17.16
N SER A 358 -13.87 0.73 16.00
CA SER A 358 -15.21 0.17 15.78
C SER A 358 -15.51 -1.14 16.53
N ARG A 359 -14.49 -1.82 17.08
CA ARG A 359 -14.62 -3.12 17.77
C ARG A 359 -14.54 -3.03 19.29
N SER A 360 -14.20 -1.86 19.85
CA SER A 360 -14.11 -1.65 21.30
C SER A 360 -15.47 -1.26 21.89
N ILE A 361 -15.82 -1.84 23.06
CA ILE A 361 -17.00 -1.45 23.86
C ILE A 361 -16.79 -0.07 24.53
N LEU A 362 -15.53 0.40 24.60
CA LEU A 362 -15.16 1.73 25.07
C LEU A 362 -15.09 2.68 23.87
N THR A 363 -15.90 3.73 23.91
CA THR A 363 -16.23 4.66 22.82
C THR A 363 -15.16 5.69 22.46
N ASP A 364 -13.94 5.60 22.99
CA ASP A 364 -12.92 6.59 22.70
C ASP A 364 -12.29 6.33 21.34
N ARG A 365 -12.59 7.21 20.39
CA ARG A 365 -12.00 7.18 19.04
C ARG A 365 -10.53 7.57 19.15
N CYS A 366 -9.66 6.62 18.85
CA CYS A 366 -8.23 6.79 18.66
C CYS A 366 -7.97 7.30 17.23
N GLY A 367 -7.19 8.38 17.09
CA GLY A 367 -6.81 8.91 15.79
C GLY A 367 -5.56 9.76 15.86
N SER A 368 -5.12 10.29 14.73
CA SER A 368 -3.99 11.21 14.68
C SER A 368 -4.09 12.16 13.50
N THR A 369 -3.59 13.38 13.66
CA THR A 369 -3.28 14.24 12.51
C THR A 369 -2.08 13.65 11.74
N VAL A 370 -1.87 14.17 10.54
CA VAL A 370 -0.60 13.95 9.84
C VAL A 370 -0.25 15.18 9.05
N VAL A 371 1.02 15.56 9.09
CA VAL A 371 1.61 16.49 8.15
C VAL A 371 2.98 15.96 7.72
N ALA A 372 3.23 15.92 6.42
CA ALA A 372 4.46 15.36 5.86
C ALA A 372 5.05 16.26 4.77
N LEU A 373 6.38 16.31 4.71
CA LEU A 373 7.17 16.90 3.64
C LEU A 373 7.93 15.78 2.92
N LEU A 374 7.75 15.72 1.60
CA LEU A 374 8.42 14.80 0.70
C LEU A 374 9.29 15.60 -0.28
N VAL A 375 10.53 15.18 -0.48
CA VAL A 375 11.50 15.86 -1.36
C VAL A 375 12.18 14.86 -2.29
N ARG A 376 12.21 15.15 -3.59
CA ARG A 376 12.99 14.43 -4.59
C ARG A 376 13.57 15.41 -5.60
N GLY A 377 14.90 15.42 -5.74
CA GLY A 377 15.61 16.39 -6.58
C GLY A 377 15.22 17.83 -6.22
N THR A 378 14.83 18.61 -7.22
CA THR A 378 14.39 20.00 -7.08
C THR A 378 12.87 20.15 -6.89
N ARG A 379 12.16 19.11 -6.43
CA ARG A 379 10.71 19.13 -6.21
C ARG A 379 10.36 18.70 -4.80
N CYS A 380 9.30 19.30 -4.26
CA CYS A 380 8.75 18.92 -2.96
C CYS A 380 7.22 18.78 -3.00
N ALA A 381 6.69 17.97 -2.10
CA ALA A 381 5.27 17.86 -1.84
C ALA A 381 4.99 17.92 -0.33
N VAL A 382 3.87 18.55 0.04
CA VAL A 382 3.34 18.58 1.40
C VAL A 382 2.02 17.84 1.41
N LEU A 383 1.85 16.94 2.36
CA LEU A 383 0.61 16.17 2.57
C LEU A 383 0.10 16.46 3.97
N TRP A 384 -1.21 16.66 4.14
CA TRP A 384 -1.76 16.80 5.48
C TRP A 384 -3.22 16.38 5.65
N ALA A 385 -3.53 15.95 6.86
CA ALA A 385 -4.89 15.80 7.38
C ALA A 385 -4.89 16.13 8.88
N GLY A 386 -5.52 17.26 9.24
CA GLY A 386 -5.59 17.76 10.61
C GLY A 386 -5.27 19.24 10.64
N ASP A 387 -4.84 19.72 11.80
CA ASP A 387 -4.45 21.10 12.08
C ASP A 387 -2.97 21.25 12.43
N SER A 388 -2.18 20.18 12.36
CA SER A 388 -0.72 20.27 12.27
C SER A 388 -0.32 20.96 10.95
N ARG A 389 0.74 21.78 10.99
CA ARG A 389 1.03 22.74 9.91
C ARG A 389 2.39 22.54 9.26
N VAL A 390 2.49 22.96 7.98
CA VAL A 390 3.77 23.26 7.33
C VAL A 390 3.85 24.74 6.99
N TYR A 391 4.97 25.34 7.36
CA TYR A 391 5.39 26.65 6.89
C TYR A 391 6.62 26.53 6.00
N ARG A 392 6.75 27.42 5.02
CA ARG A 392 7.97 27.59 4.22
C ARG A 392 8.48 29.02 4.37
N LEU A 393 9.76 29.16 4.71
CA LEU A 393 10.51 30.40 4.57
C LEU A 393 11.31 30.34 3.26
N ARG A 394 10.99 31.23 2.32
CA ARG A 394 11.72 31.41 1.06
C ARG A 394 12.02 32.88 0.84
N ALA A 395 13.29 33.22 0.60
CA ALA A 395 13.73 34.60 0.41
C ALA A 395 13.23 35.57 1.50
N GLY A 396 13.16 35.10 2.75
CA GLY A 396 12.71 35.87 3.91
C GLY A 396 11.19 36.01 4.07
N GLN A 397 10.38 35.45 3.15
CA GLN A 397 8.92 35.43 3.25
C GLN A 397 8.43 34.09 3.79
N LEU A 398 7.51 34.14 4.76
CA LEU A 398 6.89 32.97 5.37
C LEU A 398 5.54 32.71 4.70
N ASP A 399 5.39 31.53 4.11
CA ASP A 399 4.14 31.01 3.57
C ASP A 399 3.66 29.84 4.42
N ARG A 400 2.42 29.87 4.90
CA ARG A 400 1.77 28.68 5.45
C ARG A 400 1.24 27.84 4.29
N LEU A 401 1.77 26.63 4.12
CA LEU A 401 1.44 25.75 2.99
C LEU A 401 0.20 24.88 3.23
N THR A 402 -0.18 24.70 4.50
CA THR A 402 -1.34 23.90 4.90
C THR A 402 -2.53 24.80 5.27
N THR A 403 -3.73 24.25 5.15
CA THR A 403 -4.97 24.84 5.69
C THR A 403 -5.55 23.87 6.71
N ASP A 404 -5.71 24.33 7.94
CA ASP A 404 -6.17 23.48 9.04
C ASP A 404 -7.55 22.87 8.75
N HIS A 405 -7.69 21.58 9.02
CA HIS A 405 -8.95 20.88 8.95
C HIS A 405 -9.67 20.90 10.31
N SER A 406 -10.00 22.08 10.83
CA SER A 406 -10.74 22.25 12.10
C SER A 406 -11.91 23.22 11.98
N VAL A 407 -12.87 23.13 12.91
CA VAL A 407 -14.00 24.05 13.06
C VAL A 407 -14.04 24.63 14.46
N GLU A 408 -14.57 25.86 14.60
CA GLU A 408 -14.90 26.43 15.90
C GLU A 408 -16.29 25.90 16.32
N GLU A 409 -16.35 25.02 17.33
CA GLU A 409 -17.61 24.56 17.92
C GLU A 409 -17.82 25.15 19.31
N ALA A 410 -19.08 25.44 19.65
CA ALA A 410 -19.46 25.86 20.99
C ALA A 410 -19.81 24.63 21.84
N ASP A 411 -19.23 24.53 23.04
CA ASP A 411 -19.57 23.52 24.04
C ASP A 411 -21.08 23.58 24.35
N PRO A 412 -21.86 22.51 24.10
CA PRO A 412 -23.31 22.49 24.33
C PRO A 412 -23.71 22.65 25.80
N VAL A 413 -22.80 22.36 26.74
CA VAL A 413 -23.04 22.34 28.19
C VAL A 413 -22.57 23.65 28.83
N THR A 414 -21.42 24.18 28.43
CA THR A 414 -20.86 25.39 29.05
C THR A 414 -21.05 26.67 28.24
N GLY A 415 -21.46 26.56 26.96
CA GLY A 415 -21.62 27.70 26.05
C GLY A 415 -20.32 28.43 25.72
N ARG A 416 -19.16 27.89 26.15
CA ARG A 416 -17.83 28.38 25.78
C ARG A 416 -17.47 27.82 24.41
N GLN A 417 -16.83 28.63 23.57
CA GLN A 417 -16.19 28.10 22.36
C GLN A 417 -15.11 27.10 22.79
N GLU A 418 -15.25 25.84 22.40
CA GLU A 418 -14.17 24.88 22.46
C GLU A 418 -13.25 25.14 21.27
N ALA A 419 -11.96 25.28 21.55
CA ALA A 419 -10.96 25.58 20.54
C ALA A 419 -10.77 24.36 19.63
N HIS A 420 -11.10 24.54 18.34
CA HIS A 420 -10.69 23.71 17.20
C HIS A 420 -11.05 22.22 17.28
N ALA A 421 -12.30 21.87 16.98
CA ALA A 421 -12.67 20.48 16.72
C ALA A 421 -12.11 20.05 15.35
N ILE A 422 -11.23 19.03 15.35
CA ILE A 422 -10.61 18.52 14.12
C ILE A 422 -11.64 17.76 13.28
N THR A 423 -11.80 18.19 12.02
CA THR A 423 -12.75 17.65 11.04
C THR A 423 -12.17 16.53 10.17
N ARG A 424 -10.84 16.45 10.05
CA ARG A 424 -10.14 15.38 9.31
C ARG A 424 -8.93 14.92 10.08
N ALA A 425 -8.88 13.62 10.36
CA ALA A 425 -7.74 12.96 10.99
C ALA A 425 -7.75 11.47 10.64
N VAL A 426 -6.56 10.86 10.67
CA VAL A 426 -6.35 9.44 10.44
C VAL A 426 -7.00 8.64 11.57
N GLY A 427 -7.77 7.60 11.24
CA GLY A 427 -8.42 6.69 12.19
C GLY A 427 -9.78 7.16 12.71
N VAL A 428 -10.16 8.43 12.50
CA VAL A 428 -11.42 9.01 13.03
C VAL A 428 -12.65 8.68 12.17
N SER A 429 -12.45 8.56 10.86
CA SER A 429 -13.50 8.33 9.85
C SER A 429 -13.14 7.17 8.91
N ALA A 430 -14.16 6.58 8.27
CA ALA A 430 -13.98 5.46 7.35
C ALA A 430 -13.09 5.77 6.15
N ALA A 431 -12.99 7.04 5.76
CA ALA A 431 -12.04 7.53 4.79
C ALA A 431 -11.36 8.79 5.35
N VAL A 432 -10.08 8.97 5.04
CA VAL A 432 -9.31 10.17 5.37
C VAL A 432 -8.95 10.92 4.07
N PRO A 433 -9.64 12.02 3.74
CA PRO A 433 -9.19 12.90 2.68
C PRO A 433 -7.90 13.59 3.11
N VAL A 434 -6.81 13.31 2.39
CA VAL A 434 -5.50 13.93 2.59
C VAL A 434 -5.30 14.98 1.50
N ASP A 435 -5.04 16.21 1.92
CA ASP A 435 -4.75 17.30 0.98
C ASP A 435 -3.27 17.24 0.58
N VAL A 436 -2.97 17.61 -0.67
CA VAL A 436 -1.61 17.56 -1.23
C VAL A 436 -1.28 18.88 -1.93
N TYR A 437 -0.15 19.46 -1.56
CA TYR A 437 0.46 20.63 -2.19
C TYR A 437 1.79 20.23 -2.83
N ARG A 438 2.11 20.75 -4.02
CA ARG A 438 3.37 20.48 -4.74
C ARG A 438 4.01 21.80 -5.16
N ASP A 439 5.34 21.87 -5.08
CA ASP A 439 6.11 23.02 -5.55
C ASP A 439 7.57 22.63 -5.90
N GLU A 440 8.29 23.55 -6.53
CA GLU A 440 9.74 23.51 -6.71
C GLU A 440 10.45 23.71 -5.37
N LEU A 441 11.56 22.99 -5.18
CA LEU A 441 12.50 23.15 -4.08
C LEU A 441 13.68 24.01 -4.53
N ARG A 442 14.06 25.00 -3.72
CA ARG A 442 15.19 25.90 -3.99
C ARG A 442 16.18 25.85 -2.84
N ALA A 443 17.47 25.94 -3.14
CA ALA A 443 18.49 26.11 -2.12
C ALA A 443 18.17 27.36 -1.25
N GLY A 444 18.30 27.21 0.06
CA GLY A 444 17.92 28.20 1.05
C GLY A 444 16.46 28.12 1.52
N ASP A 445 15.61 27.30 0.90
CA ASP A 445 14.27 27.04 1.43
C ASP A 445 14.34 26.36 2.80
N ARG A 446 13.51 26.83 3.73
CA ARG A 446 13.34 26.21 5.04
C ARG A 446 11.89 25.86 5.26
N PHE A 447 11.63 24.62 5.63
CA PHE A 447 10.31 24.13 5.97
C PHE A 447 10.25 23.86 7.47
N LEU A 448 9.17 24.30 8.11
CA LEU A 448 8.83 23.96 9.49
C LEU A 448 7.55 23.15 9.49
N LEU A 449 7.63 21.90 9.96
CA LEU A 449 6.48 21.06 10.28
C LEU A 449 6.26 21.14 11.80
N CYS A 450 5.02 21.35 12.25
CA CYS A 450 4.73 21.44 13.67
C CYS A 450 3.33 20.98 14.05
N SER A 451 3.17 20.48 15.28
CA SER A 451 1.87 20.24 15.92
C SER A 451 1.21 21.55 16.38
N ASP A 452 -0.07 21.48 16.76
CA ASP A 452 -0.84 22.67 17.13
C ASP A 452 -0.28 23.34 18.39
N GLY A 453 0.32 22.57 19.31
CA GLY A 453 0.91 23.05 20.56
C GLY A 453 1.99 24.11 20.37
N LEU A 454 2.64 24.15 19.20
CA LEU A 454 3.51 25.27 18.83
C LEU A 454 2.66 26.50 18.47
N THR A 455 1.73 26.33 17.52
CA THR A 455 1.01 27.43 16.87
C THR A 455 -0.08 28.07 17.73
N ARG A 456 -0.49 27.42 18.82
CA ARG A 456 -1.36 27.99 19.86
C ARG A 456 -0.68 29.10 20.66
N ILE A 457 0.66 29.05 20.77
CA ILE A 457 1.45 29.97 21.59
C ILE A 457 2.34 30.86 20.72
N VAL A 458 3.01 30.28 19.72
CA VAL A 458 3.98 30.96 18.88
C VAL A 458 3.29 31.48 17.61
N THR A 459 3.33 32.79 17.44
CA THR A 459 2.71 33.47 16.28
C THR A 459 3.51 33.25 15.00
N ASP A 460 2.85 33.36 13.84
CA ASP A 460 3.51 33.28 12.52
C ASP A 460 4.67 34.29 12.38
N ALA A 461 4.55 35.49 12.98
CA ALA A 461 5.62 36.48 12.99
C ALA A 461 6.86 36.00 13.78
N GLN A 462 6.65 35.34 14.91
CA GLN A 462 7.75 34.72 15.66
C GLN A 462 8.33 33.53 14.91
N VAL A 463 7.49 32.69 14.29
CA VAL A 463 7.94 31.59 13.43
C VAL A 463 8.85 32.14 12.33
N GLN A 464 8.44 33.19 11.63
CA GLN A 464 9.25 33.83 10.59
C GLN A 464 10.58 34.33 11.15
N GLU A 465 10.57 35.03 12.30
CA GLU A 465 11.80 35.52 12.93
C GLU A 465 12.76 34.38 13.27
N TRP A 466 12.26 33.30 13.89
CA TRP A 466 13.08 32.16 14.27
C TRP A 466 13.62 31.42 13.06
N LEU A 467 12.83 31.23 12.00
CA LEU A 467 13.28 30.56 10.80
C LEU A 467 14.39 31.32 10.04
N THR A 468 14.71 32.57 10.39
CA THR A 468 15.87 33.29 9.83
C THR A 468 17.20 33.02 10.54
N LYS A 469 17.19 32.40 11.74
CA LYS A 469 18.43 32.17 12.52
C LYS A 469 19.30 31.08 11.85
N PRO A 470 20.63 31.07 11.98
CA PRO A 470 21.47 30.15 11.20
C PRO A 470 21.46 28.69 11.69
N ASP A 471 21.25 28.44 12.98
CA ASP A 471 21.36 27.11 13.59
C ASP A 471 20.00 26.39 13.67
N LEU A 472 19.81 25.35 12.85
CA LEU A 472 18.55 24.58 12.80
C LEU A 472 18.16 23.98 14.15
N ARG A 473 19.12 23.44 14.91
CA ARG A 473 18.83 22.86 16.24
C ARG A 473 18.45 23.94 17.23
N GLY A 474 19.15 25.08 17.21
CA GLY A 474 18.83 26.26 17.99
C GLY A 474 17.45 26.82 17.66
N ILE A 475 17.04 26.81 16.39
CA ILE A 475 15.69 27.22 15.96
C ILE A 475 14.64 26.33 16.58
N VAL A 476 14.75 25.02 16.38
CA VAL A 476 13.76 24.07 16.91
C VAL A 476 13.69 24.16 18.44
N THR A 477 14.84 24.12 19.13
CA THR A 477 14.89 24.22 20.60
C THR A 477 14.32 25.55 21.09
N GLY A 478 14.59 26.65 20.39
CA GLY A 478 14.05 27.97 20.73
C GLY A 478 12.54 28.08 20.52
N LEU A 479 12.00 27.50 19.45
CA LEU A 479 10.56 27.43 19.18
C LEU A 479 9.83 26.59 20.23
N ILE A 480 10.37 25.42 20.61
CA ILE A 480 9.85 24.62 21.73
C ILE A 480 9.92 25.44 23.02
N GLY A 481 11.05 26.11 23.29
CA GLY A 481 11.21 26.98 24.46
C GLY A 481 10.14 28.07 24.55
N LEU A 482 9.86 28.78 23.45
CA LEU A 482 8.80 29.78 23.39
C LEU A 482 7.42 29.19 23.72
N ALA A 483 7.10 28.00 23.19
CA ALA A 483 5.84 27.33 23.49
C ALA A 483 5.73 26.97 24.97
N LEU A 484 6.82 26.47 25.57
CA LEU A 484 6.89 26.12 26.99
C LEU A 484 6.82 27.35 27.91
N ASP A 485 7.47 28.46 27.53
CA ASP A 485 7.45 29.72 28.28
C ASP A 485 6.09 30.41 28.23
N GLY A 486 5.33 30.23 27.13
CA GLY A 486 3.92 30.63 27.02
C GLY A 486 2.95 29.72 27.77
N GLY A 487 3.46 28.81 28.62
CA GLY A 487 2.67 27.95 29.49
C GLY A 487 2.53 26.51 29.02
N GLY A 488 3.01 26.15 27.82
CA GLY A 488 3.01 24.78 27.28
C GLY A 488 1.68 24.03 27.44
N PRO A 489 0.58 24.54 26.84
CA PRO A 489 -0.76 24.01 27.07
C PRO A 489 -0.97 22.61 26.49
N ASP A 490 -0.17 22.20 25.52
CA ASP A 490 -0.23 20.88 24.89
C ASP A 490 1.16 20.28 24.62
N ASN A 491 1.18 19.05 24.08
CA ASN A 491 2.36 18.49 23.45
C ASN A 491 2.83 19.40 22.32
N VAL A 492 4.15 19.53 22.15
CA VAL A 492 4.70 20.44 21.16
C VAL A 492 5.84 19.77 20.41
N THR A 493 5.71 19.72 19.09
CA THR A 493 6.68 19.11 18.19
C THR A 493 6.99 20.04 17.04
N ALA A 494 8.28 20.15 16.71
CA ALA A 494 8.78 20.95 15.60
C ALA A 494 9.88 20.19 14.86
N VAL A 495 9.75 20.11 13.54
CA VAL A 495 10.75 19.56 12.63
C VAL A 495 11.08 20.63 11.59
N ILE A 496 12.35 20.99 11.49
CA ILE A 496 12.84 21.90 10.46
C ILE A 496 13.64 21.13 9.42
N ALA A 497 13.39 21.41 8.14
CA ALA A 497 14.16 20.89 7.01
C ALA A 497 14.65 22.06 6.15
N GLU A 498 15.94 22.09 5.84
CA GLU A 498 16.56 23.13 5.03
C GLU A 498 17.21 22.53 3.79
N ALA A 499 16.86 23.13 2.65
CA ALA A 499 17.49 22.91 1.36
C ALA A 499 18.80 23.71 1.27
N TYR A 500 19.88 23.05 0.86
CA TYR A 500 21.19 23.69 0.64
C TYR A 500 21.89 23.09 -0.59
N GLU A 501 22.91 23.79 -1.10
CA GLU A 501 23.71 23.34 -2.24
C GLU A 501 24.72 22.22 -1.89
#